data_AF-A0A8J8A2Y8-F1
#
_entry.id   AF-A0A8J8A2Y8-F1
#
_cell.length_a   1.000
_cell.length_b   1.000
_cell.length_c   1.000
_cell.angle_alpha   90.00
_cell.angle_beta   90.00
_cell.angle_gamma   90.00
#
_symmetry.space_group_name_H-M   'P 1'
#
loop_
_entity.id
_entity.type
_entity.pdbx_description
1 polymer ?
#
loop_
_entity_poly.entity_id
_entity_poly.type
_entity_poly.pdbx_seq_one_letter_code
_entity_poly.pdbx_strand_id
1 'polypeptide(L)'
;MSTVKTVTKNTLALMITSVVSKAFAFITLILLARYLGSENYGKLAFAMALTSFFTVIADFGLSSLIVREVAREKEKAGLYLGTFSVFKVLLAVVVFLALVLI
;
A
#
# COMPACT_ATOMS: atom_id res chain seq x y z
N MET A 1 15.43 8.33 -27.76
CA MET A 1 15.39 6.99 -27.10
C MET A 1 14.01 6.41 -27.32
N SER A 2 13.89 5.21 -27.89
CA SER A 2 12.59 4.64 -28.28
C SER A 2 11.67 4.48 -27.06
N THR A 3 10.48 5.08 -27.11
CA THR A 3 9.44 5.02 -26.06
C THR A 3 9.18 3.59 -25.58
N VAL A 4 9.27 2.62 -26.51
CA VAL A 4 9.19 1.18 -26.25
C VAL A 4 10.21 0.72 -25.19
N LYS A 5 11.47 1.15 -25.28
CA LYS A 5 12.52 0.73 -24.34
C LYS A 5 12.28 1.24 -22.91
N THR A 6 11.76 2.46 -22.78
CA THR A 6 11.43 3.06 -21.47
C THR A 6 10.20 2.41 -20.85
N VAL A 7 9.15 2.15 -21.64
CA VAL A 7 7.94 1.47 -21.17
C VAL A 7 8.28 0.05 -20.73
N THR A 8 9.01 -0.71 -21.54
CA THR A 8 9.44 -2.07 -21.16
C THR A 8 10.29 -2.07 -19.89
N LYS A 9 11.23 -1.13 -19.74
CA LYS A 9 12.04 -1.01 -18.53
C LYS A 9 11.19 -0.73 -17.28
N ASN A 10 10.25 0.21 -17.35
CA ASN A 10 9.40 0.57 -16.22
C ASN A 10 8.42 -0.55 -15.85
N THR A 11 7.83 -1.20 -16.84
CA THR A 11 6.94 -2.35 -16.62
C THR A 11 7.69 -3.53 -16.00
N LEU A 12 8.89 -3.85 -16.49
CA LEU A 12 9.73 -4.89 -15.90
C LEU A 12 10.12 -4.57 -14.46
N ALA A 13 10.48 -3.31 -14.17
CA ALA A 13 10.78 -2.88 -12.81
C ALA A 13 9.56 -3.04 -11.89
N LEU A 14 8.37 -2.61 -12.32
CA LEU A 14 7.13 -2.78 -11.56
C LEU A 14 6.78 -4.26 -11.32
N MET A 15 6.97 -5.11 -12.33
CA MET A 15 6.76 -6.56 -12.20
C MET A 15 7.71 -7.17 -11.16
N ILE A 16 9.01 -6.87 -11.25
CA ILE A 16 10.00 -7.38 -10.31
C ILE A 16 9.65 -6.94 -8.89
N THR A 17 9.37 -5.65 -8.67
CA THR A 17 8.99 -5.13 -7.35
C THR A 17 7.72 -5.78 -6.83
N SER A 18 6.73 -6.04 -7.70
CA SER A 18 5.47 -6.69 -7.31
C SER A 18 5.68 -8.15 -6.90
N VAL A 19 6.50 -8.90 -7.65
CA VAL A 19 6.84 -10.30 -7.33
C VAL A 19 7.60 -10.37 -6.01
N VAL A 20 8.61 -9.52 -5.83
CA VAL A 20 9.39 -9.46 -4.59
C VAL A 20 8.47 -9.13 -3.40
N SER A 21 7.62 -8.12 -3.52
CA SER A 21 6.70 -7.72 -2.44
C SER A 21 5.74 -8.86 -2.06
N LYS A 22 5.20 -9.57 -3.04
CA LYS A 22 4.32 -10.73 -2.79
C LYS A 22 5.07 -11.91 -2.18
N ALA A 23 6.31 -12.16 -2.59
CA ALA A 23 7.16 -13.19 -1.99
C ALA A 23 7.44 -12.89 -0.51
N PHE A 24 7.78 -11.64 -0.17
CA PHE A 24 7.93 -11.20 1.22
C PHE A 24 6.64 -11.38 2.01
N ALA A 25 5.50 -10.92 1.48
CA ALA A 25 4.21 -11.09 2.14
C ALA A 25 3.88 -12.57 2.40
N PHE A 26 4.16 -13.45 1.44
CA PHE A 26 3.95 -14.89 1.56
C PHE A 26 4.85 -15.52 2.63
N ILE A 27 6.14 -15.18 2.66
CA ILE A 27 7.07 -15.66 3.69
C ILE A 27 6.61 -15.20 5.07
N THR A 28 6.27 -13.92 5.22
CA THR A 28 5.76 -13.38 6.49
C THR A 28 4.48 -14.07 6.94
N LEU A 29 3.57 -14.38 6.01
CA LEU A 29 2.34 -15.12 6.30
C LEU A 29 2.64 -16.48 6.93
N ILE A 30 3.54 -17.26 6.32
CA ILE A 30 3.94 -18.58 6.82
C ILE A 30 4.62 -18.48 8.18
N LEU A 31 5.53 -17.52 8.34
CA LEU A 31 6.25 -17.30 9.60
C LEU A 31 5.29 -16.92 10.73
N LEU A 32 4.34 -16.02 10.47
CA LEU A 32 3.30 -15.63 11.43
C LEU A 32 2.41 -16.83 11.79
N ALA A 33 1.93 -17.59 10.81
CA ALA A 33 1.11 -18.76 11.06
C ALA A 33 1.83 -19.80 11.94
N ARG A 34 3.14 -20.00 11.72
CA ARG A 34 3.95 -20.93 12.50
C ARG A 34 4.31 -20.40 13.89
N TYR A 35 4.61 -19.12 14.02
CA TYR A 35 5.04 -18.52 15.29
C TYR A 35 3.87 -18.28 16.25
N LEU A 36 2.73 -17.81 15.75
CA LEU A 36 1.56 -17.51 16.56
C LEU A 36 0.68 -18.74 16.85
N GLY A 37 0.82 -19.81 16.06
CA GLY A 37 -0.08 -20.96 16.11
C GLY A 37 -1.46 -20.66 15.54
N SER A 38 -2.33 -21.67 15.45
CA SER A 38 -3.64 -21.57 14.80
C SER A 38 -4.58 -20.57 15.46
N GLU A 39 -4.59 -20.49 16.80
CA GLU A 39 -5.52 -19.64 17.54
C GLU A 39 -5.21 -18.14 17.36
N ASN A 40 -3.95 -17.74 17.59
CA ASN A 40 -3.58 -16.33 17.49
C ASN A 40 -3.47 -15.87 16.02
N TYR A 41 -3.12 -16.77 15.10
CA TYR A 41 -3.20 -16.47 13.68
C TYR A 41 -4.65 -16.22 13.23
N GLY A 42 -5.62 -16.96 13.78
CA GLY A 42 -7.04 -16.69 13.53
C GLY A 42 -7.48 -15.28 13.96
N LYS A 43 -7.03 -14.83 15.13
CA LYS A 43 -7.29 -13.45 15.62
C LYS A 43 -6.66 -12.39 14.70
N LEU A 44 -5.42 -12.62 14.26
CA LEU A 44 -4.76 -11.73 13.30
C LEU A 44 -5.47 -11.71 11.94
N ALA A 45 -5.84 -12.87 11.41
CA ALA A 45 -6.55 -12.98 10.14
C ALA A 45 -7.90 -12.24 10.19
N PHE A 46 -8.63 -12.35 11.30
CA PHE A 46 -9.86 -11.60 11.54
C PHE A 46 -9.60 -10.08 11.56
N ALA A 47 -8.59 -9.62 12.32
CA ALA A 47 -8.22 -8.21 12.38
C ALA A 47 -7.79 -7.67 10.99
N MET A 48 -7.05 -8.44 10.21
CA MET A 48 -6.66 -8.10 8.83
C MET A 48 -7.88 -8.01 7.90
N ALA A 49 -8.83 -8.94 8.01
CA ALA A 49 -10.06 -8.91 7.22
C ALA A 49 -10.89 -7.67 7.56
N LEU A 50 -11.08 -7.36 8.84
CA LEU A 50 -11.81 -6.17 9.28
C LEU A 50 -11.13 -4.88 8.78
N THR A 51 -9.82 -4.74 8.99
CA THR A 51 -9.06 -3.56 8.53
C THR A 51 -9.06 -3.41 7.00
N SER A 52 -9.13 -4.52 6.25
CA SER A 52 -9.15 -4.48 4.77
C SER A 52 -10.33 -3.67 4.21
N PHE A 53 -11.51 -3.74 4.83
CA PHE A 53 -12.67 -2.92 4.41
C PHE A 53 -12.37 -1.42 4.52
N PHE A 54 -11.65 -1.02 5.57
CA PHE A 54 -11.32 0.38 5.80
C PHE A 54 -10.13 0.87 5.00
N THR A 55 -9.27 -0.02 4.48
CA THR A 55 -8.12 0.42 3.65
C THR A 55 -8.55 1.17 2.38
N VAL A 56 -9.69 0.83 1.78
CA VAL A 56 -10.24 1.56 0.63
C VAL A 56 -10.55 3.02 1.01
N ILE A 57 -11.12 3.22 2.20
CA ILE A 57 -11.45 4.55 2.73
C ILE A 57 -10.16 5.28 3.13
N ALA A 58 -9.20 4.59 3.76
CA ALA A 58 -7.94 5.18 4.21
C ALA A 58 -7.05 5.65 3.06
N ASP A 59 -7.06 4.94 1.93
CA ASP A 59 -6.28 5.34 0.76
C ASP A 59 -7.03 6.32 -0.14
N PHE A 60 -8.36 6.22 -0.22
CA PHE A 60 -9.25 7.09 -1.00
C PHE A 60 -8.74 7.39 -2.44
N GLY A 61 -8.04 6.43 -3.05
CA GLY A 61 -7.42 6.59 -4.38
C GLY A 61 -6.21 7.52 -4.44
N LEU A 62 -5.75 8.08 -3.31
CA LEU A 62 -4.60 8.98 -3.21
C LEU A 62 -3.32 8.35 -3.77
N SER A 63 -3.14 7.02 -3.60
CA SER A 63 -1.98 6.31 -4.16
C SER A 63 -1.97 6.29 -5.69
N SER A 64 -3.12 6.27 -6.35
CA SER A 64 -3.18 6.37 -7.81
C SER A 64 -3.02 7.82 -8.28
N LEU A 65 -3.64 8.76 -7.55
CA LEU A 65 -3.59 10.18 -7.87
C LEU A 65 -2.16 10.73 -7.80
N ILE A 66 -1.41 10.38 -6.74
CA ILE A 66 -0.02 10.84 -6.59
C ILE A 66 0.89 10.33 -7.71
N VAL A 67 0.74 9.07 -8.12
CA VAL A 67 1.53 8.50 -9.22
C VAL A 67 1.26 9.26 -10.51
N ARG A 68 -0.01 9.63 -10.74
CA ARG A 68 -0.41 10.41 -11.92
C ARG A 68 0.16 11.83 -11.92
N GLU A 69 0.03 12.56 -10.82
CA GLU A 69 0.50 13.95 -10.74
C GLU A 69 2.04 14.04 -10.75
N VAL A 70 2.73 13.13 -10.06
CA VAL A 70 4.21 13.05 -10.09
C VAL A 70 4.72 12.67 -11.49
N ALA A 71 4.02 11.80 -12.21
CA ALA A 71 4.39 11.46 -13.58
C ALA A 71 4.22 12.65 -14.54
N ARG A 72 3.24 13.52 -14.30
CA ARG A 72 2.96 14.72 -15.11
C ARG A 72 3.96 15.86 -14.83
N GLU A 73 4.23 16.15 -13.57
CA GLU A 73 5.09 17.25 -13.13
C GLU A 73 6.16 16.78 -12.15
N LYS A 74 7.26 16.25 -12.71
CA LYS A 74 8.37 15.67 -11.91
C LYS A 74 9.08 16.69 -11.01
N GLU A 75 9.16 17.95 -11.41
CA GLU A 75 9.80 19.01 -10.59
C GLU A 75 9.05 19.28 -9.29
N LYS A 76 7.72 19.12 -9.28
CA LYS A 76 6.87 19.32 -8.09
C LYS A 76 6.67 18.05 -7.27
N ALA A 77 7.40 16.97 -7.58
CA ALA A 77 7.23 15.68 -6.92
C ALA A 77 7.36 15.79 -5.39
N GLY A 78 8.31 16.58 -4.89
CA GLY A 78 8.49 16.78 -3.43
C GLY A 78 7.27 17.43 -2.77
N LEU A 79 6.67 18.44 -3.42
CA LEU A 79 5.49 19.14 -2.91
C LEU A 79 4.25 18.23 -2.92
N TYR A 80 4.07 17.43 -3.98
CA TYR A 80 3.01 16.43 -4.02
C TYR A 80 3.22 15.36 -2.95
N LEU A 81 4.43 14.79 -2.83
CA LEU A 81 4.71 13.79 -1.79
C LEU A 81 4.44 14.31 -0.37
N GLY A 82 4.83 15.54 -0.06
CA GLY A 82 4.56 16.15 1.24
C GLY A 82 3.06 16.31 1.51
N THR A 83 2.35 16.95 0.57
CA THR A 83 0.91 17.22 0.72
C THR A 83 0.10 15.93 0.84
N PHE A 84 0.33 14.98 -0.09
CA PHE A 84 -0.37 13.70 -0.08
C PHE A 84 -0.05 12.87 1.16
N SER A 85 1.18 12.94 1.70
CA SER A 85 1.51 12.24 2.94
C SER A 85 0.72 12.79 4.13
N VAL A 86 0.55 14.11 4.23
CA VAL A 86 -0.28 14.73 5.28
C VAL A 86 -1.74 14.27 5.15
N PHE A 87 -2.31 14.31 3.95
CA PHE A 87 -3.67 13.80 3.72
C PHE A 87 -3.79 12.31 4.07
N LYS A 88 -2.82 11.48 3.67
CA LYS A 88 -2.81 10.04 3.97
C LYS A 88 -2.75 9.77 5.47
N VAL A 89 -1.96 10.54 6.22
CA VAL A 89 -1.92 10.45 7.68
C VAL A 89 -3.25 10.88 8.30
N LEU A 90 -3.86 11.97 7.84
CA LEU A 90 -5.17 12.41 8.33
C LEU A 90 -6.25 11.35 8.10
N LEU A 91 -6.32 10.78 6.89
CA LEU A 91 -7.26 9.70 6.58
C LEU A 91 -6.99 8.45 7.43
N ALA A 92 -5.73 8.09 7.63
CA ALA A 92 -5.35 6.97 8.49
C ALA A 92 -5.78 7.19 9.95
N VAL A 93 -5.65 8.40 10.49
CA VAL A 93 -6.13 8.76 11.83
C VAL A 93 -7.64 8.65 11.92
N VAL A 94 -8.39 9.16 10.93
CA VAL A 94 -9.86 9.06 10.90
C VAL A 94 -10.32 7.60 10.87
N VAL A 95 -9.70 6.77 10.04
CA VAL A 95 -9.99 5.34 9.97
C VAL A 95 -9.65 4.63 11.27
N PHE A 96 -8.52 4.97 11.89
CA PHE A 96 -8.13 4.41 13.18
C PHE A 96 -9.16 4.75 14.27
N LEU A 97 -9.61 6.01 14.35
CA LEU A 97 -10.65 6.42 15.29
C LEU A 97 -11.99 5.69 15.03
N ALA A 98 -12.36 5.50 13.77
CA ALA A 98 -13.56 4.75 13.41
C ALA A 98 -13.47 3.28 13.85
N LEU A 99 -12.30 2.65 13.72
CA LEU A 99 -12.05 1.29 14.18
C LEU A 99 -12.07 1.16 15.71
N VAL A 100 -11.61 2.17 16.44
CA VAL A 100 -11.62 2.17 17.93
C VAL A 100 -13.03 2.36 18.49
N LEU A 101 -13.90 3.03 17.75
CA LEU A 101 -15.27 3.32 18.18
C LEU A 101 -16.22 2.11 18.01
N ILE A 102 -15.87 1.17 17.14
CA ILE A 102 -16.60 -0.09 16.87
C ILE A 102 -16.14 -1.17 17.86
#